data_AF-A0A849RZW3-F1
#
_entry.id   AF-A0A849RZW3-F1
#
_cell.length_a   1.000
_cell.length_b   1.000
_cell.length_c   1.000
_cell.angle_alpha   90.00
_cell.angle_beta   90.00
_cell.angle_gamma   90.00
#
_symmetry.space_group_name_H-M   'P 1'
#
loop_
_entity.id
_entity.type
_entity.pdbx_description
1 polymer ?
#
loop_
_entity_poly.entity_id
_entity_poly.type
_entity_poly.pdbx_seq_one_letter_code
_entity_poly.pdbx_strand_id
1 'polypeptide(L)'
;MITPISSGVIAETSESSLDLYVLGVYEGHTHKYGKVTVFVAPQNRPIALLLTAYESVEWQIELEPGAEIATVYLNGYHEQMVSGLPAHIPIRSSSSNQGTGYLYGHDNSSCFKLIAKAEHLYGLRARQHLCQYRGTAFVVDGNGIRPLPID
;
A
#
# COMPACT_ATOMS: atom_id res chain seq x y z
N MET A 1 -53.45 21.90 1.11
CA MET A 1 -52.67 20.73 0.66
C MET A 1 -51.21 21.06 0.86
N ILE A 2 -50.51 20.26 1.67
CA ILE A 2 -49.15 20.51 2.15
C ILE A 2 -48.20 19.77 1.21
N THR A 3 -47.24 20.47 0.62
CA THR A 3 -46.13 19.88 -0.14
C THR A 3 -45.17 19.16 0.84
N PRO A 4 -44.74 17.92 0.61
CA PRO A 4 -43.71 17.33 1.44
C PRO A 4 -42.35 17.96 1.11
N ILE A 5 -41.61 18.30 2.16
CA ILE A 5 -40.27 18.84 2.15
C ILE A 5 -39.26 17.71 1.90
N SER A 6 -38.25 18.02 1.08
CA SER A 6 -37.02 17.27 0.83
C SER A 6 -36.51 16.50 2.05
N SER A 7 -36.40 15.17 1.93
CA SER A 7 -35.64 14.34 2.87
C SER A 7 -34.22 14.24 2.35
N GLY A 8 -33.31 14.87 3.09
CA GLY A 8 -31.89 14.88 2.81
C GLY A 8 -31.34 13.47 2.68
N VAL A 9 -30.72 13.20 1.53
CA VAL A 9 -29.73 12.14 1.41
C VAL A 9 -28.60 12.53 2.35
N ILE A 10 -28.56 11.90 3.52
CA ILE A 10 -27.32 11.73 4.26
C ILE A 10 -26.32 11.16 3.27
N ALA A 11 -25.29 11.94 2.94
CA ALA A 11 -24.22 11.49 2.07
C ALA A 11 -23.66 10.20 2.68
N GLU A 12 -23.98 9.05 2.08
CA GLU A 12 -23.17 7.85 2.25
C GLU A 12 -21.76 8.31 1.99
N THR A 13 -20.95 8.29 3.04
CA THR A 13 -19.51 8.41 2.88
C THR A 13 -19.16 7.20 2.02
N SER A 14 -18.97 7.42 0.71
CA SER A 14 -18.60 6.36 -0.23
C SER A 14 -17.43 5.63 0.41
N GLU A 15 -17.65 4.44 0.96
CA GLU A 15 -16.54 3.57 1.28
C GLU A 15 -15.77 3.41 -0.03
N SER A 16 -14.45 3.59 0.04
CA SER A 16 -13.62 3.34 -1.13
C SER A 16 -13.93 1.93 -1.63
N SER A 17 -14.13 1.77 -2.94
CA SER A 17 -14.32 0.46 -3.56
C SER A 17 -13.07 -0.42 -3.49
N LEU A 18 -11.96 0.11 -2.97
CA LEU A 18 -10.67 -0.54 -2.86
C LEU A 18 -10.19 -0.54 -1.40
N ASP A 19 -9.54 -1.64 -1.02
CA ASP A 19 -8.84 -1.71 0.25
C ASP A 19 -7.37 -1.34 0.06
N LEU A 20 -6.96 -0.21 0.63
CA LEU A 20 -5.56 0.22 0.63
C LEU A 20 -4.81 -0.44 1.79
N TYR A 21 -3.79 -1.22 1.46
CA TYR A 21 -2.79 -1.73 2.40
C TYR A 21 -1.49 -0.94 2.25
N VAL A 22 -1.00 -0.42 3.38
CA VAL A 22 0.22 0.39 3.42
C VAL A 22 1.34 -0.41 4.06
N LEU A 23 2.44 -0.59 3.35
CA LEU A 23 3.64 -1.24 3.83
C LEU A 23 4.82 -0.28 3.76
N GLY A 24 5.44 -0.02 4.90
CA GLY A 24 6.57 0.88 5.01
C GLY A 24 7.78 0.19 5.62
N VAL A 25 8.94 0.32 4.98
CA VAL A 25 10.21 -0.16 5.54
C VAL A 25 11.30 0.89 5.48
N TYR A 26 12.38 0.72 6.25
CA TYR A 26 13.57 1.53 6.03
C TYR A 26 14.35 0.91 4.86
N GLU A 27 14.52 -0.41 4.91
CA GLU A 27 15.28 -1.21 3.95
C GLU A 27 14.67 -2.61 3.78
N GLY A 28 15.05 -3.29 2.70
CA GLY A 28 14.74 -4.71 2.51
C GLY A 28 15.70 -5.61 3.30
N HIS A 29 15.70 -6.91 2.99
CA HIS A 29 16.52 -7.88 3.74
C HIS A 29 18.00 -7.50 3.81
N THR A 30 18.51 -6.85 2.76
CA THR A 30 19.80 -6.16 2.72
C THR A 30 19.61 -4.64 2.61
N HIS A 31 20.60 -3.87 3.06
CA HIS A 31 20.53 -2.41 3.10
C HIS A 31 20.20 -1.77 1.75
N LYS A 32 21.03 -1.98 0.72
CA LYS A 32 20.78 -1.47 -0.64
C LYS A 32 20.20 -2.55 -1.54
N TYR A 33 19.22 -2.17 -2.36
CA TYR A 33 18.52 -3.07 -3.29
C TYR A 33 18.00 -4.33 -2.58
N GLY A 34 17.62 -4.17 -1.31
CA GLY A 34 17.09 -5.26 -0.52
C GLY A 34 15.79 -5.75 -1.10
N LYS A 35 15.59 -7.07 -1.07
CA LYS A 35 14.35 -7.68 -1.54
C LYS A 35 13.34 -7.77 -0.40
N VAL A 36 12.08 -7.55 -0.74
CA VAL A 36 10.92 -7.80 0.12
C VAL A 36 9.86 -8.54 -0.68
N THR A 37 9.42 -9.70 -0.18
CA THR A 37 8.33 -10.46 -0.81
C THR A 37 6.99 -10.11 -0.17
N VAL A 38 5.96 -9.87 -0.99
CA VAL A 38 4.60 -9.60 -0.55
C VAL A 38 3.67 -10.64 -1.16
N PHE A 39 3.18 -11.56 -0.33
CA PHE A 39 2.18 -12.55 -0.70
C PHE A 39 0.80 -11.92 -0.60
N VAL A 40 -0.01 -12.04 -1.65
CA VAL A 40 -1.35 -11.47 -1.69
C VAL A 40 -2.37 -12.56 -1.94
N ALA A 41 -3.22 -12.79 -0.94
CA ALA A 41 -4.31 -13.75 -1.00
C ALA A 41 -5.61 -13.11 -1.51
N PRO A 42 -6.58 -13.90 -2.00
CA PRO A 42 -7.89 -13.41 -2.39
C PRO A 42 -8.60 -12.69 -1.24
N GLN A 43 -9.30 -11.60 -1.58
CA GLN A 43 -10.11 -10.82 -0.64
C GLN A 43 -11.45 -10.46 -1.28
N ASN A 44 -12.41 -10.04 -0.45
CA ASN A 44 -13.75 -9.67 -0.90
C ASN A 44 -13.79 -8.36 -1.70
N ARG A 45 -12.70 -7.58 -1.69
CA ARG A 45 -12.57 -6.31 -2.40
C ARG A 45 -11.21 -6.25 -3.11
N PRO A 46 -11.12 -5.59 -4.27
CA PRO A 46 -9.84 -5.39 -4.93
C PRO A 46 -8.89 -4.55 -4.07
N ILE A 47 -7.60 -4.88 -4.16
CA ILE A 47 -6.55 -4.36 -3.28
C ILE A 47 -5.77 -3.24 -3.97
N ALA A 48 -5.54 -2.15 -3.25
CA ALA A 48 -4.47 -1.21 -3.58
C ALA A 48 -3.29 -1.44 -2.63
N LEU A 49 -2.08 -1.53 -3.16
CA LEU A 49 -0.86 -1.60 -2.35
C LEU A 49 -0.11 -0.27 -2.40
N LEU A 50 0.26 0.26 -1.25
CA LEU A 50 1.26 1.31 -1.14
C LEU A 50 2.50 0.74 -0.47
N LEU A 51 3.58 0.63 -1.24
CA LEU A 51 4.85 0.05 -0.80
C LEU A 51 5.89 1.16 -0.73
N THR A 52 6.46 1.37 0.45
CA THR A 52 7.37 2.49 0.68
C THR A 52 8.66 2.12 1.40
N ALA A 53 9.76 2.75 0.99
CA ALA A 53 11.04 2.57 1.67
C ALA A 53 11.94 3.81 1.67
N TYR A 54 12.90 3.85 2.58
CA TYR A 54 14.00 4.81 2.51
C TYR A 54 15.03 4.36 1.47
N GLU A 55 15.60 3.16 1.69
CA GLU A 55 16.52 2.51 0.74
C GLU A 55 15.79 2.02 -0.51
N SER A 56 16.55 1.76 -1.57
CA SER A 56 16.00 1.07 -2.75
C SER A 56 15.61 -0.35 -2.39
N VAL A 57 14.34 -0.70 -2.59
CA VAL A 57 13.80 -2.03 -2.34
C VAL A 57 13.23 -2.62 -3.64
N GLU A 58 13.50 -3.90 -3.87
CA GLU A 58 12.80 -4.72 -4.86
C GLU A 58 11.63 -5.44 -4.18
N TRP A 59 10.42 -5.01 -4.51
CA TRP A 59 9.17 -5.59 -4.04
C TRP A 59 8.75 -6.73 -4.97
N GLN A 60 8.94 -7.97 -4.56
CA GLN A 60 8.42 -9.12 -5.29
C GLN A 60 7.00 -9.40 -4.84
N ILE A 61 6.03 -9.28 -5.75
CA ILE A 61 4.64 -9.62 -5.47
C ILE A 61 4.37 -11.06 -5.86
N GLU A 62 3.81 -11.84 -4.94
CA GLU A 62 3.35 -13.20 -5.19
C GLU A 62 1.83 -13.25 -5.03
N LEU A 63 1.12 -13.38 -6.14
CA LEU A 63 -0.34 -13.42 -6.18
C LEU A 63 -0.83 -14.87 -6.05
N GLU A 64 -1.65 -15.15 -5.04
CA GLU A 64 -2.42 -16.38 -5.00
C GLU A 64 -3.54 -16.38 -6.07
N PRO A 65 -3.98 -17.56 -6.55
CA PRO A 65 -5.09 -17.64 -7.49
C PRO A 65 -6.36 -16.96 -6.95
N GLY A 66 -6.89 -16.01 -7.72
CA GLY A 66 -8.08 -15.22 -7.34
C GLY A 66 -7.76 -13.94 -6.55
N ALA A 67 -6.50 -13.64 -6.26
CA ALA A 67 -6.11 -12.34 -5.72
C ALA A 67 -6.27 -11.24 -6.77
N GLU A 68 -6.96 -10.15 -6.39
CA GLU A 68 -7.23 -9.01 -7.27
C GLU A 68 -6.53 -7.76 -6.73
N ILE A 69 -5.45 -7.33 -7.41
CA ILE A 69 -4.83 -6.03 -7.18
C ILE A 69 -5.39 -5.05 -8.21
N ALA A 70 -5.87 -3.90 -7.78
CA ALA A 70 -6.32 -2.82 -8.64
C ALA A 70 -5.16 -1.90 -9.06
N THR A 71 -4.20 -1.64 -8.17
CA THR A 71 -3.04 -0.78 -8.44
C THR A 71 -1.94 -0.97 -7.41
N VAL A 72 -0.70 -0.66 -7.79
CA VAL A 72 0.45 -0.57 -6.88
C VAL A 72 1.05 0.83 -6.94
N TYR A 73 1.18 1.46 -5.78
CA TYR A 73 1.90 2.70 -5.57
C TYR A 73 3.26 2.38 -4.96
N LEU A 74 4.32 2.83 -5.62
CA LEU A 74 5.68 2.79 -5.08
C LEU A 74 6.08 4.18 -4.64
N ASN A 75 6.57 4.31 -3.41
CA ASN A 75 7.15 5.57 -2.97
C ASN A 75 8.40 5.42 -2.11
N GLY A 76 9.34 6.36 -2.15
CA GLY A 76 10.48 6.29 -1.27
C GLY A 76 11.46 7.43 -1.40
N TYR A 77 12.44 7.46 -0.51
CA TYR A 77 13.56 8.39 -0.68
C TYR A 77 14.36 8.00 -1.92
N HIS A 78 14.80 6.73 -1.99
CA HIS A 78 15.38 6.14 -3.19
C HIS A 78 14.33 5.50 -4.10
N GLU A 79 14.72 5.19 -5.33
CA GLU A 79 13.84 4.54 -6.31
C GLU A 79 13.49 3.12 -5.86
N GLN A 80 12.24 2.74 -6.07
CA GLN A 80 11.67 1.46 -5.70
C GLN A 80 11.38 0.64 -6.95
N MET A 81 11.52 -0.68 -6.87
CA MET A 81 11.25 -1.60 -7.98
C MET A 81 10.17 -2.61 -7.57
N VAL A 82 9.36 -3.06 -8.54
CA VAL A 82 8.35 -4.09 -8.30
C VAL A 82 8.37 -5.13 -9.40
N SER A 83 8.17 -6.39 -9.03
CA SER A 83 8.10 -7.55 -9.93
C SER A 83 6.96 -8.49 -9.51
N GLY A 84 6.61 -9.45 -10.38
CA GLY A 84 5.58 -10.46 -10.09
C GLY A 84 4.12 -10.01 -10.32
N LEU A 85 3.90 -8.81 -10.85
CA LEU A 85 2.55 -8.32 -11.20
C LEU A 85 2.18 -8.68 -12.65
N PRO A 86 0.89 -8.99 -12.93
CA PRO A 86 0.38 -9.03 -14.29
C PRO A 86 0.56 -7.69 -15.01
N ALA A 87 0.86 -7.71 -16.30
CA ALA A 87 1.21 -6.51 -17.08
C ALA A 87 0.10 -5.44 -17.15
N HIS A 88 -1.16 -5.81 -16.89
CA HIS A 88 -2.28 -4.88 -16.91
C HIS A 88 -2.45 -4.10 -15.60
N ILE A 89 -1.74 -4.48 -14.53
CA ILE A 89 -1.83 -3.79 -13.24
C ILE A 89 -1.08 -2.46 -13.30
N PRO A 90 -1.75 -1.32 -13.08
CA PRO A 90 -1.09 -0.03 -13.11
C PRO A 90 -0.14 0.14 -11.90
N ILE A 91 1.10 0.51 -12.22
CA ILE A 91 2.15 0.86 -11.26
C ILE A 91 2.38 2.36 -11.31
N ARG A 92 2.35 3.03 -10.17
CA ARG A 92 2.63 4.47 -10.03
C ARG A 92 3.83 4.66 -9.10
N SER A 93 4.95 5.12 -9.65
CA SER A 93 6.20 5.28 -8.91
C SER A 93 6.53 6.75 -8.67
N SER A 94 7.03 7.05 -7.48
CA SER A 94 7.50 8.38 -7.11
C SER A 94 8.61 8.25 -6.07
N SER A 95 9.69 9.00 -6.22
CA SER A 95 10.77 9.06 -5.24
C SER A 95 11.50 10.40 -5.27
N SER A 96 12.28 10.68 -4.21
CA SER A 96 13.14 11.86 -4.15
C SER A 96 14.19 11.84 -5.25
N ASN A 97 14.78 10.67 -5.53
CA ASN A 97 15.77 10.49 -6.60
C ASN A 97 15.21 10.77 -8.00
N GLN A 98 13.91 10.56 -8.21
CA GLN A 98 13.21 10.90 -9.46
C GLN A 98 12.81 12.38 -9.54
N GLY A 99 13.14 13.19 -8.53
CA GLY A 99 12.72 14.60 -8.45
C GLY A 99 11.23 14.77 -8.17
N THR A 100 10.55 13.71 -7.71
CA THR A 100 9.13 13.74 -7.35
C THR A 100 8.98 13.77 -5.82
N GLY A 101 7.83 14.23 -5.32
CA GLY A 101 7.60 14.28 -3.88
C GLY A 101 7.65 12.87 -3.26
N TYR A 102 8.38 12.69 -2.17
CA TYR A 102 8.51 11.38 -1.52
C TYR A 102 7.70 11.25 -0.23
N LEU A 103 7.44 10.00 0.16
CA LEU A 103 6.82 9.57 1.41
C LEU A 103 7.29 8.15 1.75
N TYR A 104 7.65 7.93 3.01
CA TYR A 104 7.95 6.61 3.56
C TYR A 104 7.72 6.61 5.07
N GLY A 105 7.68 5.42 5.66
CA GLY A 105 7.69 5.21 7.10
C GLY A 105 8.19 3.81 7.43
N HIS A 106 8.85 3.63 8.58
CA HIS A 106 9.49 2.36 8.95
C HIS A 106 9.43 2.07 10.47
N ASP A 107 8.75 2.93 11.22
CA ASP A 107 8.45 2.78 12.63
C ASP A 107 7.05 3.36 12.89
N ASN A 108 6.52 3.20 14.10
CA ASN A 108 5.16 3.65 14.41
C ASN A 108 4.96 5.15 14.12
N SER A 109 5.92 6.00 14.49
CA SER A 109 5.80 7.46 14.36
C SER A 109 5.76 7.91 12.90
N SER A 110 6.69 7.41 12.10
CA SER A 110 6.76 7.67 10.66
C SER A 110 5.61 7.01 9.91
N CYS A 111 5.11 5.86 10.36
CA CYS A 111 3.96 5.18 9.76
C CYS A 111 2.68 6.04 9.83
N PHE A 112 2.40 6.67 10.97
CA PHE A 112 1.22 7.55 11.08
C PHE A 112 1.28 8.74 10.12
N LYS A 113 2.47 9.33 9.93
CA LYS A 113 2.69 10.42 8.96
C LYS A 113 2.53 9.93 7.52
N LEU A 114 3.09 8.75 7.23
CA LEU A 114 2.96 8.07 5.96
C LEU A 114 1.48 7.89 5.59
N ILE A 115 0.68 7.33 6.49
CA ILE A 115 -0.75 7.05 6.26
C ILE A 115 -1.51 8.35 6.00
N ALA A 116 -1.37 9.35 6.88
CA ALA A 116 -2.09 10.61 6.72
C ALA A 116 -1.80 11.27 5.36
N LYS A 117 -0.54 11.23 4.91
CA LYS A 117 -0.14 11.76 3.61
C LYS A 117 -0.62 10.89 2.45
N ALA A 118 -0.57 9.57 2.58
CA ALA A 118 -1.04 8.62 1.59
C ALA A 118 -2.54 8.76 1.33
N GLU A 119 -3.35 8.84 2.38
CA GLU A 119 -4.80 9.02 2.26
C GLU A 119 -5.15 10.31 1.53
N HIS A 120 -4.43 11.40 1.84
CA HIS A 120 -4.59 12.67 1.15
C HIS A 120 -4.16 12.62 -0.33
N LEU A 121 -3.03 11.98 -0.63
CA LEU A 121 -2.48 11.95 -2.00
C LEU A 121 -3.23 11.00 -2.93
N TYR A 122 -3.67 9.85 -2.42
CA TYR A 122 -4.29 8.81 -3.23
C TYR A 122 -5.81 8.81 -3.15
N GLY A 123 -6.41 9.54 -2.20
CA GLY A 123 -7.86 9.55 -1.99
C GLY A 123 -8.42 8.21 -1.52
N LEU A 124 -7.56 7.33 -1.01
CA LEU A 124 -7.90 6.01 -0.51
C LEU A 124 -7.64 5.96 0.99
N ARG A 125 -8.63 5.53 1.77
CA ARG A 125 -8.45 5.31 3.20
C ARG A 125 -7.64 4.04 3.43
N ALA A 126 -6.62 4.10 4.28
CA ALA A 126 -5.85 2.91 4.62
C ALA A 126 -6.73 1.95 5.41
N ARG A 127 -6.91 0.73 4.90
CA ARG A 127 -7.58 -0.36 5.63
C ARG A 127 -6.70 -0.82 6.78
N GLN A 128 -5.45 -1.11 6.46
CA GLN A 128 -4.42 -1.45 7.44
C GLN A 128 -3.06 -0.98 6.96
N HIS A 129 -2.14 -0.90 7.91
CA HIS A 129 -0.77 -0.49 7.68
C HIS A 129 0.18 -1.32 8.51
N LEU A 130 1.39 -1.49 8.01
CA LEU A 130 2.50 -2.06 8.75
C LEU A 130 3.75 -1.29 8.39
N CYS A 131 4.47 -0.81 9.40
CA CYS A 131 5.80 -0.25 9.21
C CYS A 131 6.81 -0.92 10.13
N GLN A 132 7.96 -1.32 9.57
CA GLN A 132 9.05 -1.90 10.33
C GLN A 132 10.40 -1.54 9.72
N TYR A 133 11.47 -1.53 10.52
CA TYR A 133 12.78 -1.08 10.03
C TYR A 133 13.26 -1.90 8.84
N ARG A 134 13.31 -3.24 8.95
CA ARG A 134 13.78 -4.12 7.88
C ARG A 134 12.65 -5.01 7.38
N GLY A 135 12.35 -4.97 6.09
CA GLY A 135 11.39 -5.87 5.44
C GLY A 135 12.04 -7.16 4.96
N THR A 136 11.30 -8.27 5.02
CA THR A 136 11.73 -9.56 4.45
C THR A 136 10.60 -10.20 3.66
N ALA A 137 9.53 -10.60 4.35
CA ALA A 137 8.32 -11.13 3.74
C ALA A 137 7.07 -10.70 4.50
N PHE A 138 5.99 -10.46 3.76
CA PHE A 138 4.69 -10.06 4.31
C PHE A 138 3.57 -10.78 3.59
N VAL A 139 2.46 -10.97 4.29
CA VAL A 139 1.20 -11.45 3.71
C VAL A 139 0.13 -10.36 3.82
N VAL A 140 -0.65 -10.22 2.76
CA VAL A 140 -1.85 -9.39 2.67
C VAL A 140 -3.03 -10.31 2.36
N ASP A 141 -3.87 -10.55 3.35
CA ASP A 141 -5.02 -11.47 3.26
C ASP A 141 -6.26 -10.88 3.94
N GLY A 142 -7.33 -11.68 4.06
CA GLY A 142 -8.56 -11.28 4.74
C GLY A 142 -8.40 -10.93 6.23
N ASN A 143 -7.29 -11.33 6.86
CA ASN A 143 -6.95 -10.97 8.24
C ASN A 143 -6.13 -9.67 8.31
N GLY A 144 -5.60 -9.19 7.19
CA GLY A 144 -4.88 -7.93 7.10
C GLY A 144 -3.47 -8.06 6.55
N ILE A 145 -2.60 -7.12 6.96
CA ILE A 145 -1.19 -7.13 6.62
C ILE A 145 -0.34 -7.59 7.81
N ARG A 146 0.52 -8.59 7.60
CA ARG A 146 1.32 -9.20 8.66
C ARG A 146 2.71 -9.60 8.15
N PRO A 147 3.76 -9.55 8.99
CA PRO A 147 5.05 -10.10 8.61
C PRO A 147 4.96 -11.63 8.57
N LEU A 148 5.66 -12.24 7.61
CA LEU A 148 5.89 -13.67 7.60
C LEU A 148 7.25 -13.96 8.22
N PRO A 149 7.35 -14.87 9.20
CA PRO A 149 8.63 -15.41 9.63
C PRO A 149 9.30 -16.02 8.40
N ILE A 150 10.59 -15.71 8.24
CA ILE A 150 11.41 -16.44 7.28
C ILE A 150 12.22 -17.40 8.13
N ASP A 151 12.00 -18.69 7.92
CA ASP A 151 12.77 -19.77 8.56
C ASP A 151 14.25 -19.73 8.13
#